data_AF-A0A1F8NZ41-F1
#
_entry.id   AF-A0A1F8NZ41-F1
#
_cell.length_a   1.000
_cell.length_b   1.000
_cell.length_c   1.000
_cell.angle_alpha   90.00
_cell.angle_beta   90.00
_cell.angle_gamma   90.00
#
_symmetry.space_group_name_H-M   'P 1'
#
loop_
_entity.id
_entity.type
_entity.pdbx_description
1 polymer ?
#
loop_
_entity_poly.entity_id
_entity_poly.type
_entity_poly.pdbx_seq_one_letter_code
_entity_poly.pdbx_strand_id
1 'polypeptide(L)' 'MKPELNFYDVKSRTKFASTDWRIETRTAKGKTRYFAVAKVPNAGHEAWLIVKEEFAKQNP' A
#
# COMPACT_ATOMS: atom_id res chain seq x y z
N MET A 1 11.26 -3.42 12.05
CA MET A 1 10.61 -2.13 11.73
C MET A 1 10.26 -2.17 10.25
N LYS A 2 9.04 -1.79 9.87
CA LYS A 2 8.64 -1.79 8.45
C LYS A 2 9.38 -0.68 7.70
N PRO A 3 9.79 -0.88 6.44
CA PRO A 3 10.42 0.17 5.65
C PRO A 3 9.43 1.30 5.35
N GLU A 4 9.94 2.52 5.20
CA GLU A 4 9.14 3.65 4.73
C GLU A 4 8.79 3.46 3.25
N LEU A 5 7.51 3.62 2.92
CA LEU A 5 7.00 3.52 1.55
C LEU A 5 6.40 4.85 1.10
N ASN A 6 6.56 5.14 -0.19
CA ASN A 6 5.97 6.30 -0.84
C ASN A 6 4.66 5.92 -1.52
N PHE A 7 3.56 6.47 -1.03
CA PHE A 7 2.22 6.28 -1.55
C PHE A 7 1.84 7.46 -2.44
N TYR A 8 0.91 7.21 -3.37
CA TYR A 8 0.29 8.25 -4.19
C TYR A 8 -1.22 8.22 -3.94
N ASP A 9 -1.75 9.31 -3.39
CA ASP A 9 -3.19 9.48 -3.28
C ASP A 9 -3.74 9.94 -4.64
N VAL A 10 -4.48 9.06 -5.30
CA VAL A 10 -5.08 9.32 -6.61
C VAL A 10 -6.16 10.41 -6.56
N LYS A 11 -6.79 10.64 -5.40
CA LYS A 11 -7.86 11.64 -5.24
C LYS A 11 -7.28 13.05 -5.13
N SER A 12 -6.31 13.27 -4.25
CA SER A 12 -5.62 14.56 -4.11
C SER A 12 -4.52 14.77 -5.16
N ARG A 13 -4.08 13.70 -5.82
CA ARG A 13 -2.92 13.66 -6.73
C ARG A 13 -1.59 14.05 -6.05
N THR A 14 -1.44 13.72 -4.76
CA THR A 14 -0.24 14.02 -3.97
C THR A 14 0.48 12.75 -3.51
N LYS A 15 1.79 12.85 -3.32
CA LYS A 15 2.60 11.79 -2.70
C LYS A 15 2.70 12.00 -1.19
N PHE A 16 2.84 10.91 -0.45
CA PHE A 16 3.18 10.93 0.97
C PHE A 16 3.99 9.68 1.34
N ALA A 17 4.86 9.82 2.33
CA ALA A 17 5.62 8.71 2.88
C ALA A 17 4.92 8.17 4.14
N SER A 18 5.02 6.87 4.39
CA SER A 18 4.52 6.25 5.62
C SER A 18 5.30 4.98 5.98
N THR A 19 5.57 4.80 7.27
CA THR A 19 5.98 3.52 7.88
C THR A 19 4.79 2.75 8.46
N ASP A 20 3.63 3.40 8.57
CA ASP A 20 2.37 2.80 9.03
C ASP A 20 1.56 2.33 7.83
N TRP A 21 1.66 1.03 7.57
CA TRP A 21 0.94 0.35 6.51
C TRP A 21 0.80 -1.14 6.80
N ARG A 22 -0.19 -1.76 6.16
CA ARG A 22 -0.43 -3.21 6.19
C ARG A 22 -0.35 -3.80 4.80
N ILE A 23 -0.06 -5.11 4.72
CA ILE A 23 -0.18 -5.85 3.46
C ILE A 23 -1.62 -6.33 3.30
N GLU A 24 -2.18 -6.09 2.13
CA GLU A 24 -3.46 -6.62 1.67
C GLU A 24 -3.25 -7.50 0.44
N THR A 25 -3.95 -8.62 0.38
CA THR A 25 -3.90 -9.55 -0.77
C THR A 25 -5.25 -9.56 -1.48
N ARG A 26 -5.24 -9.38 -2.80
CA ARG A 26 -6.46 -9.45 -3.62
C ARG A 26 -6.23 -10.34 -4.83
N THR A 27 -7.17 -11.25 -5.07
CA THR A 27 -7.22 -12.04 -6.30
C THR A 27 -8.11 -11.34 -7.31
N ALA A 28 -7.58 -11.01 -8.48
CA ALA A 28 -8.32 -10.38 -9.57
C ALA A 28 -7.98 -11.07 -10.89
N LYS A 29 -9.01 -11.49 -11.66
CA LYS A 29 -8.85 -12.17 -12.96
C LYS A 29 -7.86 -13.36 -12.90
N GLY A 30 -7.95 -14.16 -11.83
CA GLY A 30 -7.09 -15.33 -11.60
C GLY A 30 -5.64 -15.01 -11.18
N LYS A 31 -5.29 -13.74 -10.93
CA LYS A 31 -3.96 -13.33 -10.46
C LYS A 31 -4.03 -12.76 -9.05
N THR A 32 -3.18 -13.27 -8.17
CA THR A 32 -2.97 -12.72 -6.83
C THR A 32 -2.12 -11.46 -6.93
N ARG A 33 -2.57 -10.37 -6.32
CA ARG A 33 -1.84 -9.11 -6.19
C ARG A 33 -1.69 -8.77 -4.72
N TYR A 34 -0.56 -8.14 -4.41
CA TYR A 34 -0.22 -7.70 -3.07
C TYR A 34 -0.15 -6.18 -3.05
N PHE A 35 -0.68 -5.59 -1.99
CA PHE A 35 -0.73 -4.15 -1.81
C PHE A 35 -0.21 -3.77 -0.44
N ALA A 36 0.66 -2.78 -0.37
CA ALA A 36 0.82 -2.01 0.85
C ALA A 36 -0.33 -0.98 0.93
N VAL A 37 -0.98 -0.90 2.08
CA VAL A 37 -2.14 -0.02 2.28
C VAL A 37 -1.90 0.87 3.49
N ALA A 38 -1.96 2.18 3.25
CA ALA A 38 -1.78 3.23 4.26
C ALA A 38 -2.97 4.19 4.26
N LYS A 39 -3.29 4.73 5.44
CA LYS A 39 -4.24 5.85 5.57
C LYS A 39 -3.62 7.10 4.97
N VAL A 40 -4.38 7.82 4.15
CA VAL A 40 -3.92 9.10 3.61
C VAL A 40 -4.00 10.16 4.73
N PRO A 41 -2.94 10.96 4.98
CA PRO A 41 -2.97 12.00 5.99
C PRO A 41 -4.10 13.00 5.77
N ASN A 42 -4.83 13.33 6.84
CA ASN A 42 -5.97 14.26 6.81
C ASN A 42 -7.10 13.86 5.85
N ALA A 43 -7.17 12.59 5.46
CA ALA A 43 -8.20 12.06 4.58
C ALA A 43 -8.86 10.82 5.18
N GLY A 44 -10.16 10.64 4.91
CA GLY A 44 -10.95 9.50 5.38
C GLY A 44 -10.79 8.23 4.52
N HIS A 45 -9.78 8.16 3.65
CA HIS A 45 -9.56 7.05 2.72
C HIS A 45 -8.11 6.54 2.74
N GLU A 46 -7.90 5.43 2.04
CA GLU A 46 -6.60 4.76 1.95
C GLU A 46 -5.97 4.93 0.57
N ALA A 47 -4.64 4.85 0.52
CA ALA A 47 -3.88 4.70 -0.71
C ALA A 47 -3.32 3.26 -0.79
N TRP A 48 -3.45 2.66 -1.97
CA TRP A 48 -3.08 1.27 -2.22
C TRP A 48 -1.89 1.22 -3.19
N LEU A 49 -0.72 0.90 -2.65
CA LEU A 49 0.51 0.76 -3.41
C LEU A 49 0.70 -0.71 -3.79
N ILE A 50 0.79 -1.02 -5.09
CA ILE A 50 1.11 -2.39 -5.53
C ILE A 50 2.55 -2.74 -5.14
N VAL A 51 2.74 -3.93 -4.57
CA VAL A 51 4.05 -4.47 -4.18
C VAL A 51 4.24 -5.87 -4.77
N LYS A 52 5.51 -6.29 -4.88
CA LYS A 52 5.84 -7.67 -5.30
C LYS A 52 5.49 -8.65 -4.19
N GLU A 53 5.21 -9.89 -4.57
CA GLU A 53 4.95 -11.00 -3.63
C GLU A 53 6.07 -11.16 -2.59
N GLU A 54 7.33 -11.10 -3.04
CA GLU A 54 8.48 -11.24 -2.14
C GLU A 54 8.54 -10.13 -1.08
N PHE A 55 8.25 -8.89 -1.46
CA PHE A 55 8.17 -7.78 -0.52
C PHE A 55 7.05 -8.01 0.51
N ALA A 56 5.88 -8.46 0.05
CA ALA A 56 4.74 -8.74 0.91
C ALA A 56 5.03 -9.86 1.92
N LYS A 57 5.71 -10.93 1.48
CA LYS A 57 6.10 -12.05 2.36
C LYS A 57 7.16 -11.67 3.39
N GLN A 58 8.08 -10.78 3.03
CA GLN A 58 9.11 -10.28 3.95
C GLN A 58 8.58 -9.25 4.95
N ASN A 59 7.42 -8.64 4.69
CA ASN A 59 6.86 -7.56 5.51
C ASN A 59 5.36 -7.77 5.80
N PRO A 60 4.98 -8.76 6.62
CA PRO A 60 3.58 -9.01 6.97
C PRO A 60 2.89 -7.81 7.65
#